data_AF-A0A819N7W0-F1
#
_entry.id   AF-A0A819N7W0-F1
#
_cell.length_a   1.000
_cell.length_b   1.000
_cell.length_c   1.000
_cell.angle_alpha   90.00
_cell.angle_beta   90.00
_cell.angle_gamma   90.00
#
_symmetry.space_group_name_H-M   'P 1'
#
loop_
_entity.id
_entity.type
_entity.pdbx_description
1 polymer ?
#
loop_
_entity_poly.entity_id
_entity_poly.type
_entity_poly.pdbx_seq_one_letter_code
_entity_poly.pdbx_strand_id
1 'polypeptide(L)'
;YTPTPRWFNRIVNRITCLQSTSQNKCGYIPEYLRQNAQKFIRLQSLTITINSQQTNIIYRILRKLPSLKYLSITCNIQATLLNNILNISTLRIFQLHIKEFLWNIINPLHVNSNIEIFYIHFLNVIDYRLVNCLLASMSKLKQLDISSNHDLCISLNRKFNDIIFNLLQLRTIKFQGSEHILCIFLKHLQTKIHNLQRLHLDIKCRFFNEDFFEI
;
A
#
# COMPACT_ATOMS: atom_id res chain seq x y z
N TYR A 1 -12.46 6.23 35.33
CA TYR A 1 -13.15 5.39 34.33
C TYR A 1 -14.38 6.13 33.85
N THR A 2 -14.32 6.80 32.71
CA THR A 2 -15.51 7.37 32.07
C THR A 2 -16.16 6.29 31.21
N PRO A 3 -17.44 5.93 31.43
CA PRO A 3 -18.10 4.93 30.62
C PRO A 3 -18.18 5.41 29.17
N THR A 4 -17.62 4.62 28.24
CA THR A 4 -17.73 4.89 26.81
C THR A 4 -19.20 4.74 26.41
N PRO A 5 -19.82 5.72 25.73
CA PRO A 5 -21.23 5.64 25.38
C PRO A 5 -21.52 4.40 24.52
N ARG A 6 -22.50 3.57 24.92
CA ARG A 6 -22.84 2.29 24.26
C ARG A 6 -23.17 2.44 22.76
N TRP A 7 -23.61 3.62 22.32
CA TRP A 7 -23.94 3.90 20.92
C TRP A 7 -22.71 4.05 20.02
N PHE A 8 -21.55 4.43 20.57
CA PHE A 8 -20.32 4.67 19.80
C PHE A 8 -19.81 3.40 19.10
N ASN A 9 -20.07 2.21 19.66
CA ASN A 9 -19.61 0.94 19.08
C ASN A 9 -20.53 0.36 17.99
N ARG A 10 -21.77 0.84 17.86
CA ARG A 10 -22.75 0.24 16.92
C ARG A 10 -22.73 0.86 15.51
N ILE A 11 -22.16 2.05 15.36
CA ILE A 11 -22.28 2.86 14.13
C ILE A 11 -20.94 3.07 13.42
N VAL A 12 -19.81 3.05 14.14
CA VAL A 12 -18.52 3.41 13.55
C VAL A 12 -18.04 2.34 12.56
N ASN A 13 -18.22 2.63 11.27
CA ASN A 13 -17.77 1.81 10.14
C ASN A 13 -16.45 2.33 9.52
N ARG A 14 -16.04 3.55 9.87
CA ARG A 14 -14.83 4.21 9.38
C ARG A 14 -14.17 5.01 10.49
N ILE A 15 -12.84 4.86 10.60
CA ILE A 15 -12.00 5.67 11.47
C ILE A 15 -10.88 6.26 10.64
N THR A 16 -10.73 7.58 10.69
CA THR A 16 -9.60 8.31 10.11
C THR A 16 -8.78 8.89 11.25
N CYS A 17 -7.60 8.32 11.49
CA CYS A 17 -6.68 8.74 12.54
C CYS A 17 -5.64 9.67 11.93
N LEU A 18 -5.76 10.98 12.19
CA LEU A 18 -4.72 11.94 11.84
C LEU A 18 -3.60 11.89 12.89
N GLN A 19 -2.36 12.02 12.42
CA GLN A 19 -1.14 11.87 13.23
C GLN A 19 -1.19 12.77 14.47
N SER A 20 -0.96 12.20 15.66
CA SER A 20 -0.71 13.00 16.87
C SER A 20 0.64 13.71 16.68
N THR A 21 0.64 15.04 16.72
CA THR A 21 1.84 15.88 16.57
C THR A 21 2.81 15.76 17.75
N SER A 22 2.41 15.12 18.84
CA SER A 22 3.26 14.88 20.00
C SER A 22 4.33 13.82 19.71
N GLN A 23 5.55 14.29 19.46
CA GLN A 23 6.67 13.50 18.93
C GLN A 23 7.14 12.31 19.79
N ASN A 24 6.72 12.18 21.06
CA ASN A 24 7.35 11.24 22.00
C ASN A 24 6.41 10.30 22.78
N LYS A 25 5.11 10.23 22.48
CA LYS A 25 4.20 9.27 23.16
C LYS A 25 3.47 8.43 22.14
N CYS A 26 3.30 7.13 22.45
CA CYS A 26 2.32 6.28 21.77
C CYS A 26 1.01 7.06 21.68
N GLY A 27 0.64 7.51 20.48
CA GLY A 27 -0.53 8.34 20.28
C GLY A 27 -1.74 7.71 20.99
N TYR A 28 -2.59 8.55 21.58
CA TYR A 28 -3.80 8.10 22.26
C TYR A 28 -4.62 7.15 21.39
N ILE A 29 -4.62 7.36 20.08
CA ILE A 29 -5.42 6.60 19.13
C ILE A 29 -4.98 5.13 18.99
N PRO A 30 -3.72 4.79 18.65
CA PRO A 30 -3.26 3.40 18.71
C PRO A 30 -3.58 2.71 20.04
N GLU A 31 -3.37 3.39 21.17
CA GLU A 31 -3.63 2.80 22.48
C GLU A 31 -5.14 2.56 22.72
N TYR A 32 -5.97 3.52 22.35
CA TYR A 32 -7.43 3.39 22.40
C TYR A 32 -7.93 2.24 21.52
N LEU A 33 -7.41 2.14 20.28
CA LEU A 33 -7.72 1.04 19.38
C LEU A 33 -7.23 -0.30 19.95
N ARG A 34 -6.07 -0.35 20.60
CA ARG A 34 -5.55 -1.57 21.25
C ARG A 34 -6.52 -2.12 22.29
N GLN A 35 -7.12 -1.22 23.06
CA GLN A 35 -8.07 -1.54 24.13
C GLN A 35 -9.49 -1.82 23.62
N ASN A 36 -9.89 -1.22 22.49
CA ASN A 36 -11.29 -1.24 22.03
C ASN A 36 -11.50 -1.92 20.67
N ALA A 37 -10.46 -2.41 19.97
CA ALA A 37 -10.55 -2.98 18.62
C ALA A 37 -11.68 -4.03 18.47
N GLN A 38 -11.83 -4.93 19.44
CA GLN A 38 -12.86 -5.98 19.41
C GLN A 38 -14.29 -5.43 19.46
N LYS A 39 -14.48 -4.20 19.94
CA LYS A 39 -15.79 -3.53 19.98
C LYS A 39 -16.16 -2.95 18.60
N PHE A 40 -15.20 -2.77 17.70
CA PHE A 40 -15.39 -2.23 16.37
C PHE A 40 -15.71 -3.32 15.33
N ILE A 41 -16.69 -4.17 15.64
CA ILE A 41 -17.10 -5.31 14.79
C ILE A 41 -17.56 -4.90 13.38
N ARG A 42 -17.97 -3.64 13.18
CA ARG A 42 -18.46 -3.10 11.90
C ARG A 42 -17.45 -2.19 11.20
N LEU A 43 -16.25 -2.02 11.76
CA LEU A 43 -15.23 -1.17 11.16
C LEU A 43 -14.70 -1.80 9.88
N GLN A 44 -14.97 -1.15 8.75
CA GLN A 44 -14.58 -1.59 7.42
C GLN A 44 -13.41 -0.79 6.85
N SER A 45 -13.22 0.45 7.32
CA SER A 45 -12.20 1.36 6.82
C SER A 45 -11.38 1.95 7.95
N LEU A 46 -10.05 1.78 7.90
CA LEU A 46 -9.10 2.37 8.83
C LEU A 46 -8.05 3.17 8.06
N THR A 47 -7.88 4.44 8.40
CA THR A 47 -6.74 5.25 7.94
C THR A 47 -5.91 5.63 9.15
N ILE A 48 -4.60 5.37 9.13
CA ILE A 48 -3.73 5.60 10.28
C ILE A 48 -2.31 5.98 9.88
N THR A 49 -1.73 6.93 10.60
CA THR A 49 -0.30 7.24 10.51
C THR A 49 0.41 6.68 11.74
N ILE A 50 1.49 5.94 11.53
CA ILE A 50 2.19 5.22 12.59
C ILE A 50 3.68 5.54 12.55
N ASN A 51 4.33 5.54 13.71
CA ASN A 51 5.78 5.60 13.82
C ASN A 51 6.39 4.19 13.97
N SER A 52 7.72 4.08 13.91
CA SER A 52 8.44 2.81 14.02
C SER A 52 8.20 2.07 15.35
N GLN A 53 7.94 2.79 16.44
CA GLN A 53 7.68 2.23 17.76
C GLN A 53 6.29 1.60 17.88
N GLN A 54 5.34 2.04 17.04
CA GLN A 54 3.94 1.61 17.09
C GLN A 54 3.67 0.34 16.27
N THR A 55 4.60 -0.12 15.43
CA THR A 55 4.41 -1.25 14.52
C THR A 55 3.79 -2.48 15.20
N ASN A 56 4.33 -2.89 16.35
CA ASN A 56 3.86 -4.06 17.09
C ASN A 56 2.44 -3.89 17.65
N ILE A 57 2.09 -2.66 18.07
CA ILE A 57 0.77 -2.34 18.61
C ILE A 57 -0.27 -2.40 17.48
N ILE A 58 0.06 -1.81 16.33
CA ILE A 58 -0.81 -1.74 15.16
C ILE A 58 -1.14 -3.12 14.62
N TYR A 59 -0.14 -3.99 14.52
CA TYR A 59 -0.38 -5.39 14.17
C TYR A 59 -1.44 -6.06 15.07
N ARG A 60 -1.30 -5.91 16.40
CA ARG A 60 -2.24 -6.49 17.38
C ARG A 60 -3.65 -5.90 17.25
N ILE A 61 -3.75 -4.63 16.84
CA ILE A 61 -5.03 -3.97 16.57
C ILE A 61 -5.67 -4.56 15.31
N LEU A 62 -4.93 -4.64 14.21
CA LEU A 62 -5.46 -5.08 12.92
C LEU A 62 -6.03 -6.51 13.00
N ARG A 63 -5.39 -7.42 13.76
CA ARG A 63 -5.91 -8.78 13.98
C ARG A 63 -7.24 -8.83 14.72
N LYS A 64 -7.59 -7.78 15.46
CA LYS A 64 -8.84 -7.69 16.24
C LYS A 64 -9.97 -7.00 15.47
N LEU A 65 -9.76 -6.62 14.20
CA LEU A 65 -10.73 -5.94 13.36
C LEU A 65 -11.29 -6.90 12.30
N PRO A 66 -12.30 -7.73 12.64
CA PRO A 66 -12.75 -8.83 11.77
C PRO A 66 -13.35 -8.34 10.45
N SER A 67 -13.89 -7.12 10.40
CA SER A 67 -14.61 -6.59 9.23
C SER A 67 -13.79 -5.64 8.36
N LEU A 68 -12.49 -5.48 8.63
CA LEU A 68 -11.66 -4.48 7.96
C LEU A 68 -11.44 -4.82 6.47
N LYS A 69 -11.97 -4.00 5.57
CA LYS A 69 -11.86 -4.16 4.11
C LYS A 69 -10.90 -3.16 3.46
N TYR A 70 -10.76 -1.99 4.05
CA TYR A 70 -9.91 -0.90 3.59
C TYR A 70 -8.93 -0.50 4.69
N LEU A 71 -7.64 -0.49 4.36
CA LEU A 71 -6.57 0.01 5.21
C LEU A 71 -5.75 1.03 4.44
N SER A 72 -5.62 2.23 5.01
CA SER A 72 -4.65 3.22 4.57
C SER A 72 -3.66 3.48 5.70
N ILE A 73 -2.39 3.25 5.44
CA ILE A 73 -1.33 3.37 6.45
C ILE A 73 -0.21 4.27 5.95
N THR A 74 0.22 5.20 6.79
CA THR A 74 1.43 6.00 6.57
C THR A 74 2.48 5.62 7.60
N CYS A 75 3.64 5.10 7.17
CA CYS A 75 4.63 4.58 8.11
C CYS A 75 6.07 4.53 7.58
N ASN A 76 7.01 4.33 8.52
CA ASN A 76 8.30 3.72 8.21
C ASN A 76 8.09 2.21 8.21
N ILE A 77 8.30 1.57 7.07
CA ILE A 77 7.80 0.22 6.87
C ILE A 77 8.79 -0.82 7.38
N GLN A 78 8.24 -1.87 8.02
CA GLN A 78 8.98 -3.02 8.51
C GLN A 78 8.40 -4.29 7.87
N ALA A 79 9.26 -5.26 7.53
CA ALA A 79 8.83 -6.50 6.85
C ALA A 79 7.76 -7.28 7.67
N THR A 80 7.90 -7.30 8.99
CA THR A 80 6.93 -7.94 9.91
C THR A 80 5.54 -7.30 9.82
N LEU A 81 5.46 -5.97 9.76
CA LEU A 81 4.19 -5.25 9.61
C LEU A 81 3.51 -5.59 8.29
N LEU A 82 4.27 -5.58 7.20
CA LEU A 82 3.76 -5.91 5.86
C LEU A 82 3.22 -7.33 5.83
N ASN A 83 4.02 -8.31 6.27
CA ASN A 83 3.60 -9.70 6.29
C ASN A 83 2.28 -9.86 7.06
N ASN A 84 2.16 -9.17 8.19
CA ASN A 84 0.94 -9.19 8.99
C ASN A 84 -0.26 -8.54 8.30
N ILE A 85 -0.07 -7.41 7.62
CA ILE A 85 -1.13 -6.74 6.86
C ILE A 85 -1.61 -7.62 5.70
N LEU A 86 -0.68 -8.22 4.96
CA LEU A 86 -0.99 -9.08 3.80
C LEU A 86 -1.78 -10.33 4.20
N ASN A 87 -1.60 -10.81 5.43
CA ASN A 87 -2.33 -11.95 6.01
C ASN A 87 -3.74 -11.61 6.50
N ILE A 88 -4.19 -10.35 6.44
CA ILE A 88 -5.56 -9.98 6.84
C ILE A 88 -6.51 -10.45 5.74
N SER A 89 -7.24 -11.55 6.02
CA SER A 89 -8.10 -12.22 5.03
C SER A 89 -9.27 -11.36 4.54
N THR A 90 -9.72 -10.38 5.32
CA THR A 90 -10.83 -9.50 4.96
C THR A 90 -10.39 -8.24 4.19
N LEU A 91 -9.10 -7.95 4.14
CA LEU A 91 -8.56 -6.76 3.50
C LEU A 91 -8.62 -6.89 1.97
N ARG A 92 -9.27 -5.91 1.32
CA ARG A 92 -9.46 -5.84 -0.14
C ARG A 92 -8.77 -4.64 -0.76
N ILE A 93 -8.71 -3.53 -0.02
CA ILE A 93 -8.09 -2.30 -0.47
C ILE A 93 -6.99 -1.92 0.50
N PHE A 94 -5.78 -1.79 -0.02
CA PHE A 94 -4.62 -1.42 0.77
C PHE A 94 -3.95 -0.20 0.17
N GLN A 95 -3.84 0.86 0.97
CA GLN A 95 -3.12 2.07 0.62
C GLN A 95 -1.93 2.23 1.56
N LEU A 96 -0.74 2.32 0.99
CA LEU A 96 0.52 2.35 1.73
C LEU A 96 1.29 3.62 1.35
N HIS A 97 1.45 4.51 2.32
CA HIS A 97 2.30 5.70 2.20
C HIS A 97 3.61 5.45 2.96
N ILE A 98 4.71 5.37 2.23
CA ILE A 98 6.02 5.02 2.78
C ILE A 98 6.80 6.30 3.00
N LYS A 99 7.09 6.58 4.27
CA LYS A 99 8.03 7.63 4.67
C LYS A 99 9.45 7.16 4.41
N GLU A 100 9.85 6.04 5.03
CA GLU A 100 11.18 5.45 4.89
C GLU A 100 11.10 3.92 4.86
N PHE A 101 12.05 3.30 4.15
CA PHE A 101 12.22 1.85 4.08
C PHE A 101 13.46 1.41 4.87
N LEU A 102 13.27 0.59 5.90
CA LEU A 102 14.37 0.01 6.67
C LEU A 102 14.72 -1.37 6.12
N TRP A 103 15.93 -1.47 5.55
CA TRP A 103 16.43 -2.57 4.71
C TRP A 103 16.71 -3.92 5.40
N ASN A 104 16.12 -4.16 6.56
CA ASN A 104 16.48 -5.32 7.35
C ASN A 104 15.68 -6.55 6.86
N ILE A 105 16.26 -7.23 5.87
CA ILE A 105 15.98 -8.58 5.37
C ILE A 105 14.53 -8.76 4.88
N ILE A 106 14.33 -8.49 3.59
CA ILE A 106 13.14 -8.96 2.87
C ILE A 106 13.32 -10.45 2.64
N ASN A 107 12.91 -11.29 3.60
CA ASN A 107 12.55 -12.66 3.26
C ASN A 107 11.40 -12.60 2.26
N PRO A 108 11.38 -13.47 1.23
CA PRO A 108 10.26 -13.56 0.32
C PRO A 108 8.95 -13.72 1.11
N LEU A 109 8.01 -12.83 0.86
CA LEU A 109 6.67 -12.90 1.46
C LEU A 109 5.93 -14.04 0.76
N HIS A 110 5.81 -15.19 1.43
CA HIS A 110 5.07 -16.36 0.92
C HIS A 110 3.58 -16.27 1.28
N VAL A 111 2.97 -15.11 1.08
CA VAL A 111 1.56 -14.87 1.44
C VAL A 111 0.75 -14.65 0.18
N ASN A 112 -0.41 -15.30 0.08
CA ASN A 112 -1.37 -15.03 -0.98
C ASN A 112 -2.51 -14.14 -0.44
N SER A 113 -2.34 -12.83 -0.58
CA SER A 113 -3.25 -11.83 -0.04
C SER A 113 -4.57 -11.74 -0.82
N ASN A 114 -5.63 -11.32 -0.14
CA ASN A 114 -6.95 -11.04 -0.73
C ASN A 114 -7.09 -9.61 -1.28
N ILE A 115 -6.01 -8.84 -1.29
CA ILE A 115 -6.00 -7.46 -1.79
C ILE A 115 -6.30 -7.45 -3.30
N GLU A 116 -7.28 -6.63 -3.67
CA GLU A 116 -7.75 -6.42 -5.05
C GLU A 116 -7.33 -5.04 -5.58
N ILE A 117 -7.17 -4.07 -4.68
CA ILE A 117 -6.77 -2.70 -5.04
C ILE A 117 -5.61 -2.29 -4.13
N PHE A 118 -4.47 -1.99 -4.75
CA PHE A 118 -3.26 -1.59 -4.05
C PHE A 118 -2.79 -0.22 -4.53
N TYR A 119 -2.64 0.68 -3.57
CA TYR A 119 -2.05 2.01 -3.77
C TYR A 119 -0.76 2.07 -2.97
N ILE A 120 0.35 2.43 -3.61
CA ILE A 120 1.61 2.69 -2.93
C ILE A 120 2.11 4.08 -3.32
N HIS A 121 2.43 4.87 -2.29
CA HIS A 121 2.94 6.21 -2.42
C HIS A 121 4.26 6.35 -1.68
N PHE A 122 5.32 6.68 -2.40
CA PHE A 122 6.65 6.90 -1.84
C PHE A 122 6.85 8.38 -1.54
N LEU A 123 6.92 8.73 -0.25
CA LEU A 123 7.11 10.10 0.20
C LEU A 123 8.57 10.55 0.05
N ASN A 124 9.52 9.64 0.25
CA ASN A 124 10.96 9.91 0.15
C ASN A 124 11.60 9.04 -0.96
N VAL A 125 12.35 7.99 -0.59
CA VAL A 125 13.08 7.13 -1.53
C VAL A 125 12.23 5.94 -1.95
N ILE A 126 12.29 5.62 -3.24
CA ILE A 126 11.60 4.47 -3.81
C ILE A 126 12.45 3.21 -3.67
N ASP A 127 11.81 2.14 -3.24
CA ASP A 127 12.37 0.80 -3.27
C ASP A 127 11.51 -0.13 -4.13
N TYR A 128 11.98 -0.41 -5.35
CA TYR A 128 11.30 -1.32 -6.27
C TYR A 128 11.33 -2.78 -5.80
N ARG A 129 12.31 -3.18 -4.99
CA ARG A 129 12.42 -4.55 -4.46
C ARG A 129 11.27 -4.82 -3.50
N LEU A 130 10.89 -3.81 -2.71
CA LEU A 130 9.67 -3.84 -1.93
C LEU A 130 8.42 -4.01 -2.81
N VAL A 131 8.27 -3.19 -3.85
CA VAL A 131 7.10 -3.28 -4.74
C VAL A 131 6.98 -4.68 -5.33
N ASN A 132 8.08 -5.22 -5.86
CA ASN A 132 8.14 -6.58 -6.37
C ASN A 132 7.69 -7.61 -5.31
N CYS A 133 8.18 -7.49 -4.09
CA CYS A 133 7.81 -8.40 -3.00
C CYS A 133 6.31 -8.33 -2.66
N LEU A 134 5.75 -7.13 -2.63
CA LEU A 134 4.33 -6.91 -2.36
C LEU A 134 3.45 -7.45 -3.48
N LEU A 135 3.78 -7.13 -4.74
CA LEU A 135 3.02 -7.57 -5.90
C LEU A 135 3.02 -9.10 -6.05
N ALA A 136 4.15 -9.75 -5.77
CA ALA A 136 4.24 -11.21 -5.76
C ALA A 136 3.29 -11.87 -4.73
N SER A 137 2.86 -11.13 -3.71
CA SER A 137 1.94 -11.60 -2.67
C SER A 137 0.46 -11.31 -2.96
N MET A 138 0.11 -10.69 -4.09
CA MET A 138 -1.24 -10.17 -4.37
C MET A 138 -1.82 -10.76 -5.66
N SER A 139 -1.98 -12.08 -5.75
CA SER A 139 -2.48 -12.75 -6.98
C SER A 139 -3.89 -12.30 -7.44
N LYS A 140 -4.68 -11.72 -6.53
CA LYS A 140 -6.04 -11.21 -6.81
C LYS A 140 -6.06 -9.72 -7.17
N LEU A 141 -4.90 -9.10 -7.38
CA LEU A 141 -4.81 -7.69 -7.67
C LEU A 141 -5.48 -7.34 -9.00
N LYS A 142 -6.43 -6.41 -8.94
CA LYS A 142 -7.18 -5.88 -10.09
C LYS A 142 -6.75 -4.47 -10.45
N GLN A 143 -6.32 -3.70 -9.46
CA GLN A 143 -5.89 -2.33 -9.65
C GLN A 143 -4.61 -2.03 -8.87
N LEU A 144 -3.65 -1.43 -9.55
CA LEU A 144 -2.37 -0.99 -9.02
C LEU A 144 -2.18 0.50 -9.28
N ASP A 145 -1.85 1.26 -8.23
CA ASP A 145 -1.43 2.66 -8.35
C ASP A 145 -0.08 2.82 -7.63
N ILE A 146 0.93 3.24 -8.38
CA ILE A 146 2.28 3.51 -7.88
C ILE A 146 2.59 4.98 -8.11
N SER A 147 2.83 5.71 -7.03
CA SER A 147 3.14 7.15 -7.08
C SER A 147 4.34 7.50 -6.22
N SER A 148 5.03 8.60 -6.55
CA SER A 148 6.08 9.17 -5.71
C SER A 148 6.12 10.70 -5.81
N ASN A 149 6.61 11.33 -4.74
CA ASN A 149 6.94 12.75 -4.74
C ASN A 149 8.29 13.06 -5.40
N HIS A 150 9.14 12.05 -5.54
CA HIS A 150 10.46 12.18 -6.15
C HIS A 150 10.48 11.56 -7.53
N ASP A 151 11.46 11.96 -8.34
CA ASP A 151 11.68 11.37 -9.67
C ASP A 151 11.90 9.87 -9.47
N LEU A 152 10.92 9.08 -9.90
CA LEU A 152 10.97 7.64 -9.90
C LEU A 152 12.03 7.17 -10.88
N CYS A 153 13.28 7.04 -10.44
CA CYS A 153 14.26 6.23 -11.14
C CYS A 153 13.96 4.74 -10.85
N ILE A 154 12.76 4.28 -11.25
CA ILE A 154 12.49 2.86 -11.27
C ILE A 154 13.22 2.34 -12.50
N SER A 155 14.41 1.80 -12.29
CA SER A 155 14.87 0.73 -13.17
C SER A 155 13.87 -0.40 -12.98
N LEU A 156 12.80 -0.40 -13.80
CA LEU A 156 11.83 -1.47 -13.86
C LEU A 156 12.58 -2.69 -14.35
N ASN A 157 13.16 -3.40 -13.39
CA ASN A 157 13.96 -4.56 -13.69
C ASN A 157 13.03 -5.60 -14.32
N ARG A 158 13.61 -6.49 -15.13
CA ARG A 158 12.89 -7.59 -15.76
C ARG A 158 11.95 -8.33 -14.80
N LYS A 159 12.36 -8.46 -13.52
CA LYS A 159 11.57 -9.07 -12.44
C LYS A 159 10.25 -8.35 -12.14
N PHE A 160 10.20 -7.02 -12.14
CA PHE A 160 8.94 -6.29 -11.97
C PHE A 160 7.96 -6.62 -13.09
N ASN A 161 8.44 -6.61 -14.34
CA ASN A 161 7.65 -6.94 -15.51
C ASN A 161 7.09 -8.36 -15.40
N ASP A 162 7.94 -9.34 -15.06
CA ASP A 162 7.52 -10.73 -14.90
C ASP A 162 6.45 -10.88 -13.81
N ILE A 163 6.58 -10.17 -12.67
CA ILE A 163 5.56 -10.21 -11.61
C ILE A 163 4.24 -9.62 -12.09
N ILE A 164 4.26 -8.45 -12.73
CA ILE A 164 3.06 -7.83 -13.26
C ILE A 164 2.37 -8.71 -14.29
N PHE A 165 3.11 -9.37 -15.18
CA PHE A 165 2.54 -10.25 -16.20
C PHE A 165 1.90 -11.50 -15.60
N ASN A 166 2.31 -11.91 -14.39
CA ASN A 166 1.67 -12.99 -13.65
C ASN A 166 0.41 -12.55 -12.89
N LEU A 167 0.09 -11.26 -12.83
CA LEU A 167 -1.13 -10.74 -12.21
C LEU A 167 -2.30 -10.81 -13.20
N LEU A 168 -2.81 -12.02 -13.43
CA LEU A 168 -3.85 -12.31 -14.43
C LEU A 168 -5.14 -11.49 -14.25
N GLN A 169 -5.43 -11.02 -13.03
CA GLN A 169 -6.63 -10.23 -12.73
C GLN A 169 -6.42 -8.71 -12.89
N LEU A 170 -5.19 -8.26 -13.16
CA LEU A 170 -4.84 -6.85 -13.20
C LEU A 170 -5.46 -6.19 -14.43
N ARG A 171 -6.36 -5.23 -14.18
CA ARG A 171 -7.12 -4.50 -15.20
C ARG A 171 -6.77 -3.03 -15.28
N THR A 172 -6.27 -2.46 -14.18
CA THR A 172 -5.95 -1.04 -14.10
C THR A 172 -4.58 -0.85 -13.50
N ILE A 173 -3.73 -0.11 -14.20
CA ILE A 173 -2.43 0.30 -13.69
C ILE A 173 -2.31 1.81 -13.83
N LYS A 174 -1.89 2.45 -12.74
CA LYS A 174 -1.55 3.87 -12.71
C LYS A 174 -0.12 4.03 -12.22
N PHE A 175 0.66 4.78 -12.99
CA PHE A 175 1.99 5.24 -12.59
C PHE A 175 2.01 6.75 -12.54
N GLN A 176 2.59 7.30 -11.49
CA GLN A 176 2.79 8.72 -11.33
C GLN A 176 4.22 9.01 -10.87
N GLY A 177 5.03 9.62 -11.74
CA GLY A 177 6.23 10.36 -11.33
C GLY A 177 7.62 9.94 -11.86
N SER A 178 7.82 9.61 -13.13
CA SER A 178 9.12 9.81 -13.84
C SER A 178 9.06 9.37 -15.31
N GLU A 179 9.88 10.03 -16.14
CA GLU A 179 10.01 9.84 -17.60
C GLU A 179 10.62 8.48 -18.00
N HIS A 180 11.70 8.05 -17.34
CA HIS A 180 12.51 6.90 -17.81
C HIS A 180 11.83 5.53 -17.68
N ILE A 181 10.71 5.49 -16.98
CA ILE A 181 9.96 4.26 -16.67
C ILE A 181 9.24 3.74 -17.91
N LEU A 182 8.81 4.64 -18.80
CA LEU A 182 7.75 4.31 -19.74
C LEU A 182 8.21 3.44 -20.91
N CYS A 183 9.30 3.77 -21.60
CA CYS A 183 9.53 3.19 -22.92
C CYS A 183 9.74 1.66 -22.92
N ILE A 184 10.50 1.12 -21.95
CA ILE A 184 10.74 -0.34 -21.87
C ILE A 184 9.50 -1.07 -21.33
N PHE A 185 8.87 -0.49 -20.31
CA PHE A 185 7.70 -1.09 -19.68
C PHE A 185 6.51 -1.15 -20.65
N LEU A 186 6.25 -0.07 -21.38
CA LEU A 186 5.16 0.02 -22.35
C LEU A 186 5.30 -1.02 -23.48
N LYS A 187 6.51 -1.18 -24.03
CA LYS A 187 6.79 -2.18 -25.08
C LYS A 187 6.42 -3.60 -24.64
N HIS A 188 6.71 -3.95 -23.38
CA HIS A 188 6.37 -5.27 -22.85
C HIS A 188 4.91 -5.38 -22.39
N LEU A 189 4.32 -4.29 -21.93
CA LEU A 189 2.98 -4.28 -21.38
C LEU A 189 1.92 -4.56 -22.45
N GLN A 190 2.08 -3.99 -23.64
CA GLN A 190 1.18 -4.22 -24.79
C GLN A 190 1.17 -5.68 -25.25
N THR A 191 2.30 -6.39 -25.12
CA THR A 191 2.43 -7.76 -25.63
C THR A 191 2.03 -8.83 -24.62
N LYS A 192 2.00 -8.52 -23.31
CA LYS A 192 1.86 -9.54 -22.26
C LYS A 192 0.67 -9.39 -21.31
N ILE A 193 0.04 -8.21 -21.19
CA ILE A 193 -1.14 -8.03 -20.32
C ILE A 193 -2.41 -7.93 -21.15
N HIS A 194 -2.93 -9.08 -21.59
CA HIS A 194 -4.15 -9.12 -22.41
C HIS A 194 -5.41 -8.63 -21.66
N ASN A 195 -5.38 -8.62 -20.33
CA ASN A 195 -6.52 -8.21 -19.49
C ASN A 195 -6.49 -6.73 -19.07
N LEU A 196 -5.49 -5.95 -19.52
CA LEU A 196 -5.37 -4.56 -19.12
C LEU A 196 -6.45 -3.71 -19.82
N GLN A 197 -7.31 -3.09 -19.03
CA GLN A 197 -8.40 -2.25 -19.51
C GLN A 197 -8.03 -0.76 -19.47
N ARG A 198 -7.22 -0.37 -18.48
CA ARG A 198 -6.85 1.03 -18.23
C ARG A 198 -5.39 1.14 -17.85
N LEU A 199 -4.67 1.98 -18.58
CA LEU A 199 -3.32 2.41 -18.25
C LEU A 199 -3.32 3.92 -18.07
N HIS A 200 -2.94 4.41 -16.90
CA HIS A 200 -2.82 5.83 -16.62
C HIS A 200 -1.38 6.16 -16.30
N LEU A 201 -0.81 7.08 -17.07
CA LEU A 201 0.58 7.50 -16.95
C LEU A 201 0.58 9.00 -16.70
N ASP A 202 0.87 9.38 -15.46
CA ASP A 202 1.06 10.79 -15.07
C ASP A 202 2.56 11.05 -15.01
N ILE A 203 3.08 11.49 -16.15
CA ILE A 203 4.51 11.72 -16.35
C ILE A 203 4.79 13.20 -16.11
N LYS A 204 5.59 13.49 -15.09
CA LYS A 204 6.17 14.82 -14.93
C LYS A 204 7.38 14.90 -15.85
N CYS A 205 7.17 15.31 -17.11
CA CYS A 205 8.28 15.52 -18.02
C CYS A 205 8.99 16.85 -17.72
N ARG A 206 10.31 16.85 -17.63
CA ARG A 206 11.16 18.06 -17.63
C ARG A 206 11.89 18.26 -18.95
N PHE A 207 12.07 17.22 -19.77
CA PHE A 207 12.79 17.32 -21.05
C PHE A 207 12.17 16.39 -22.11
N PHE A 208 11.31 16.92 -22.97
CA PHE A 208 10.97 16.22 -24.22
C PHE A 208 12.06 16.49 -25.25
N ASN A 209 12.81 15.45 -25.64
CA ASN A 209 13.40 15.41 -26.97
C ASN A 209 12.31 14.95 -27.94
N GLU A 210 12.26 15.54 -29.13
CA GLU A 210 11.22 15.34 -30.14
C GLU A 210 11.01 13.85 -30.51
N ASP A 211 12.05 13.03 -30.37
CA ASP A 211 12.04 11.57 -30.62
C ASP A 211 11.05 10.76 -29.75
N PHE A 212 10.48 11.33 -28.68
CA PHE A 212 9.56 10.61 -27.78
C PHE A 212 8.19 10.32 -28.40
N PHE A 213 7.74 11.14 -29.37
CA PHE A 213 6.39 11.01 -29.96
C PHE A 213 6.32 10.11 -31.19
N GLU A 214 7.43 9.54 -31.65
CA GLU A 214 7.47 8.68 -32.84
C GLU A 214 7.25 7.16 -32.56
N ILE A 215 6.61 6.79 -31.44
CA ILE A 215 6.31 5.39 -31.07
C ILE A 215 4.82 5.06 -31.19
#